data_AF-A0A5N1IKP9-F1
#
_entry.id   AF-A0A5N1IKP9-F1
#
_cell.length_a   1.000
_cell.length_b   1.000
_cell.length_c   1.000
_cell.angle_alpha   90.00
_cell.angle_beta   90.00
_cell.angle_gamma   90.00
#
_symmetry.space_group_name_H-M   'P 1'
#
loop_
_entity.id
_entity.type
_entity.pdbx_description
1 polymer ?
#
loop_
_entity_poly.entity_id
_entity_poly.type
_entity_poly.pdbx_seq_one_letter_code
_entity_poly.pdbx_strand_id
1 'polypeptide(L)'
;MASHSHHDPQATTGVIPPAQTKAIWRTFVILCVLTAIEFAFAFAMEPSMLRNSIFIILTIFKAFFIVAEFMHLKHETKSLIWTIMIPTALLVWLLIALLTEGTYYGESIFNYFK
;
A
#
# COMPACT_ATOMS: atom_id res chain seq x y z
N MET A 1 -7.90 -47.36 44.09
CA MET A 1 -6.63 -46.63 43.91
C MET A 1 -6.86 -45.66 42.76
N ALA A 2 -7.22 -44.42 43.10
CA ALA A 2 -7.50 -43.37 42.13
C ALA A 2 -6.19 -42.77 41.59
N SER A 3 -6.06 -42.66 40.28
CA SER A 3 -5.04 -41.85 39.63
C SER A 3 -5.74 -40.70 38.92
N HIS A 4 -6.10 -39.67 39.69
CA HIS A 4 -6.47 -38.37 39.14
C HIS A 4 -5.20 -37.71 38.63
N SER A 5 -5.07 -37.58 37.31
CA SER A 5 -4.09 -36.74 36.64
C SER A 5 -4.42 -35.28 36.95
N HIS A 6 -3.60 -34.66 37.80
CA HIS A 6 -3.60 -33.22 38.00
C HIS A 6 -3.32 -32.54 36.66
N HIS A 7 -4.33 -31.86 36.12
CA HIS A 7 -4.15 -30.88 35.06
C HIS A 7 -3.61 -29.63 35.74
N ASP A 8 -2.29 -29.45 35.75
CA ASP A 8 -1.68 -28.19 36.15
C ASP A 8 -2.22 -27.11 35.20
N PRO A 9 -2.90 -26.06 35.70
CA PRO A 9 -3.11 -24.86 34.92
C PRO A 9 -1.75 -24.18 34.86
N GLN A 10 -0.90 -24.63 33.94
CA GLN A 10 0.31 -23.93 33.53
C GLN A 10 -0.17 -22.57 33.03
N ALA A 11 -0.18 -21.59 33.93
CA ALA A 11 -0.40 -20.20 33.64
C ALA A 11 0.59 -19.85 32.54
N THR A 12 0.10 -19.81 31.31
CA THR A 12 0.74 -19.23 30.14
C THR A 12 0.91 -17.75 30.43
N THR A 13 1.92 -17.45 31.24
CA THR A 13 2.57 -16.15 31.31
C THR A 13 3.34 -15.99 30.00
N GLY A 14 2.59 -15.97 28.90
CA GLY A 14 3.08 -15.62 27.58
C GLY A 14 3.48 -14.16 27.65
N VAL A 15 4.76 -13.93 27.92
CA VAL A 15 5.43 -12.66 27.70
C VAL A 15 4.98 -12.12 26.34
N ILE A 16 4.17 -11.06 26.35
CA ILE A 16 3.70 -10.39 25.15
C ILE A 16 4.96 -9.87 24.43
N PRO A 17 5.21 -10.28 23.17
CA PRO A 17 6.34 -9.74 22.42
C PRO A 17 6.23 -8.21 22.37
N PRO A 18 7.32 -7.46 22.64
CA PRO A 18 7.25 -6.01 22.59
C PRO A 18 6.89 -5.58 21.17
N ALA A 19 5.82 -4.77 21.05
CA ALA A 19 5.39 -4.23 19.77
C ALA A 19 6.54 -3.45 19.10
N GLN A 20 6.78 -3.69 17.81
CA GLN A 20 7.81 -3.01 17.03
C GLN A 20 7.42 -1.56 16.64
N THR A 21 6.95 -0.78 17.61
CA THR A 21 6.43 0.59 17.40
C THR A 21 7.47 1.53 16.79
N LYS A 22 8.77 1.28 17.03
CA LYS A 22 9.87 2.12 16.53
C LYS A 22 10.00 2.11 15.01
N ALA A 23 9.75 0.97 14.36
CA ALA A 23 9.81 0.86 12.90
C ALA A 23 8.63 1.61 12.26
N ILE A 24 7.44 1.43 12.83
CA ILE A 24 6.20 2.11 12.41
C ILE A 24 6.38 3.62 12.48
N TRP A 25 6.91 4.14 13.60
CA TRP A 25 7.11 5.58 13.77
C TRP A 25 8.13 6.15 12.78
N ARG A 26 9.20 5.41 12.48
CA ARG A 26 10.18 5.82 11.47
C ARG A 26 9.53 5.95 10.09
N THR A 27 8.78 4.94 9.66
CA THR A 27 8.13 4.96 8.33
C THR A 27 7.04 6.00 8.27
N PHE A 28 6.27 6.18 9.34
CA PHE A 28 5.29 7.26 9.44
C PHE A 28 5.92 8.63 9.21
N VAL A 29 7.06 8.93 9.85
CA VAL A 29 7.76 10.20 9.65
C VAL A 29 8.26 10.35 8.22
N ILE A 30 8.85 9.29 7.63
CA ILE A 30 9.31 9.31 6.22
C ILE A 30 8.14 9.62 5.28
N LEU A 31 7.01 8.95 5.46
CA LEU A 31 5.82 9.15 4.64
C LEU A 31 5.17 10.52 4.85
N CYS A 32 5.18 11.02 6.08
CA CYS A 32 4.69 12.35 6.42
C CYS A 32 5.53 13.43 5.72
N VAL A 33 6.86 13.33 5.79
CA VAL A 33 7.78 14.24 5.09
C VAL A 33 7.61 14.15 3.58
N LEU A 34 7.53 12.95 3.01
CA LEU A 34 7.33 12.76 1.57
C LEU A 34 6.01 13.40 1.11
N THR A 35 4.94 13.23 1.88
CA THR A 35 3.64 13.84 1.59
C THR A 35 3.68 15.37 1.76
N ALA A 36 4.40 15.90 2.75
CA ALA A 36 4.59 17.34 2.91
C ALA A 36 5.35 17.96 1.72
N ILE A 37 6.37 17.26 1.21
CA ILE A 37 7.11 17.65 0.00
C ILE A 37 6.19 17.63 -1.23
N GLU A 38 5.33 16.62 -1.38
CA GLU A 38 4.31 16.59 -2.43
C GLU A 38 3.40 17.82 -2.37
N PHE A 39 2.86 18.15 -1.19
CA PHE A 39 2.04 19.35 -1.04
C PHE A 39 2.82 20.63 -1.36
N ALA A 40 4.08 20.74 -0.93
CA ALA A 40 4.91 21.89 -1.26
C ALA A 40 5.09 22.06 -2.78
N PHE A 41 5.36 20.98 -3.52
CA PHE A 41 5.43 21.01 -4.98
C PHE A 41 4.08 21.32 -5.63
N ALA A 42 2.97 20.91 -5.02
CA ALA A 42 1.62 21.19 -5.52
C ALA A 42 1.33 22.70 -5.55
N PHE A 43 1.78 23.43 -4.53
CA PHE A 43 1.58 24.87 -4.41
C PHE A 43 2.69 25.69 -5.08
N ALA A 44 3.92 25.17 -5.16
CA ALA A 44 5.05 25.91 -5.72
C ALA A 44 5.18 25.81 -7.25
N MET A 45 4.67 24.74 -7.87
CA MET A 45 4.83 24.50 -9.31
C MET A 45 3.48 24.52 -10.03
N GLU A 46 3.42 25.24 -11.15
CA GLU A 46 2.22 25.30 -12.00
C GLU A 46 1.87 23.93 -12.62
N PRO A 47 0.60 23.71 -13.03
CA PRO A 47 0.18 22.49 -13.70
C PRO A 47 0.95 22.26 -14.99
N SER A 48 1.95 21.39 -14.93
CA SER A 48 2.79 20.98 -16.05
C SER A 48 2.96 19.47 -16.07
N MET A 49 3.23 18.92 -17.26
CA MET A 49 3.53 17.48 -17.44
C MET A 49 4.65 17.01 -16.51
N LEU A 50 5.65 17.86 -16.27
CA LEU A 50 6.75 17.57 -15.34
C LEU A 50 6.24 17.40 -13.90
N ARG A 51 5.36 18.29 -13.44
CA ARG A 51 4.74 18.20 -12.11
C ARG A 51 3.95 16.91 -11.93
N ASN A 52 3.14 16.55 -12.93
CA ASN A 52 2.38 15.30 -12.90
C ASN A 52 3.30 14.06 -12.83
N SER A 53 4.40 14.05 -13.60
CA SER A 53 5.35 12.94 -13.57
C SER A 53 6.00 12.76 -12.19
N ILE A 54 6.37 13.87 -11.53
CA ILE A 54 6.95 13.87 -10.18
C ILE A 54 5.96 13.32 -9.16
N PHE A 55 4.69 13.74 -9.23
CA PHE A 55 3.66 13.21 -8.34
C PHE A 55 3.45 11.71 -8.50
N ILE A 56 3.38 11.22 -9.73
CA ILE A 56 3.24 9.79 -10.02
C ILE A 56 4.40 9.01 -9.38
N ILE A 57 5.63 9.48 -9.58
CA ILE A 57 6.83 8.83 -9.04
C ILE A 57 6.82 8.84 -7.50
N LEU A 58 6.56 9.99 -6.86
CA LEU A 58 6.49 10.12 -5.40
C LEU A 58 5.38 9.25 -4.81
N THR A 59 4.23 9.15 -5.47
CA THR A 59 3.12 8.30 -5.06
C THR A 59 3.50 6.81 -5.11
N ILE A 60 4.24 6.36 -6.13
CA ILE A 60 4.74 4.98 -6.21
C ILE A 60 5.73 4.68 -5.07
N PHE A 61 6.68 5.58 -4.81
CA PHE A 61 7.61 5.40 -3.69
C PHE A 61 6.87 5.28 -2.36
N LYS A 62 5.89 6.15 -2.12
CA LYS A 62 5.03 6.10 -0.95
C LYS A 62 4.28 4.78 -0.82
N ALA A 63 3.70 4.27 -1.90
CA ALA A 63 3.05 2.96 -1.91
C ALA A 63 4.03 1.84 -1.52
N PHE A 64 5.27 1.87 -2.03
CA PHE A 64 6.30 0.91 -1.65
C PHE A 64 6.64 0.96 -0.15
N PHE A 65 6.86 2.15 0.42
CA PHE A 65 7.14 2.30 1.85
C PHE A 65 5.97 1.86 2.75
N ILE A 66 4.74 2.09 2.31
CA ILE A 66 3.54 1.64 3.02
C ILE A 66 3.48 0.10 3.04
N VAL A 67 3.62 -0.54 1.89
CA VAL A 67 3.55 -2.01 1.77
C VAL A 67 4.72 -2.67 2.49
N ALA A 68 5.93 -2.10 2.41
CA ALA A 68 7.11 -2.67 3.05
C ALA A 68 6.97 -2.70 4.58
N GLU A 69 6.52 -1.60 5.20
CA GLU A 69 6.59 -1.46 6.66
C GLU A 69 5.26 -1.56 7.40
N PHE A 70 4.13 -1.10 6.85
CA PHE A 70 2.84 -1.22 7.55
C PHE A 70 2.20 -2.60 7.43
N MET A 71 2.65 -3.43 6.49
CA MET A 71 2.10 -4.76 6.32
C MET A 71 2.92 -5.85 7.02
N HIS A 72 3.95 -5.49 7.79
CA HIS A 72 4.78 -6.43 8.58
C HIS A 72 5.41 -7.58 7.77
N LEU A 73 5.46 -7.44 6.44
CA LEU A 73 5.78 -8.50 5.47
C LEU A 73 7.26 -8.89 5.46
N LYS A 74 8.11 -8.09 6.10
CA LYS A 74 9.56 -8.27 6.05
C LYS A 74 10.03 -9.58 6.69
N HIS A 75 9.28 -10.14 7.64
CA HIS A 75 9.75 -11.30 8.40
C HIS A 75 8.83 -12.53 8.49
N GLU A 76 7.52 -12.49 8.17
CA GLU A 76 6.73 -13.73 8.35
C GLU A 76 5.51 -14.04 7.45
N THR A 77 5.08 -13.25 6.47
CA THR A 77 3.81 -13.55 5.77
C THR A 77 3.81 -13.30 4.26
N LYS A 78 4.48 -14.19 3.50
CA LYS A 78 4.37 -14.22 2.02
C LYS A 78 2.91 -14.30 1.54
N SER A 79 2.04 -14.95 2.30
CA SER A 79 0.59 -15.01 2.00
C SER A 79 -0.07 -13.63 2.06
N LEU A 80 0.35 -12.77 2.99
CA LEU A 80 -0.22 -11.44 3.20
C LEU A 80 0.30 -10.43 2.15
N ILE A 81 1.51 -10.64 1.60
CA ILE A 81 1.94 -9.94 0.37
C ILE A 81 0.97 -10.21 -0.78
N TRP A 82 0.63 -11.49 -1.01
CA TRP A 82 -0.25 -11.87 -2.12
C TRP A 82 -1.67 -11.33 -1.97
N THR A 83 -2.20 -11.22 -0.75
CA THR A 83 -3.55 -10.67 -0.51
C THR A 83 -3.66 -9.18 -0.83
N ILE A 84 -2.56 -8.43 -0.79
CA ILE A 84 -2.53 -7.02 -1.21
C ILE A 84 -2.12 -6.88 -2.67
N MET A 85 -1.12 -7.64 -3.13
CA MET A 85 -0.65 -7.57 -4.51
C MET A 85 -1.73 -7.94 -5.53
N ILE A 86 -2.55 -8.96 -5.26
CA ILE A 86 -3.62 -9.39 -6.17
C ILE A 86 -4.66 -8.28 -6.42
N PRO A 87 -5.33 -7.72 -5.40
CA PRO A 87 -6.29 -6.62 -5.61
C PRO A 87 -5.66 -5.38 -6.22
N THR A 88 -4.40 -5.06 -5.87
CA THR A 88 -3.70 -3.90 -6.46
C THR A 88 -3.40 -4.13 -7.95
N ALA A 89 -2.93 -5.32 -8.32
CA ALA A 89 -2.69 -5.69 -9.72
C ALA A 89 -3.99 -5.70 -10.54
N LEU A 90 -5.09 -6.18 -9.94
CA LEU A 90 -6.41 -6.13 -10.57
C LEU A 90 -6.84 -4.69 -10.85
N LEU A 91 -6.67 -3.77 -9.89
CA LEU A 91 -6.98 -2.36 -10.10
C LEU A 91 -6.14 -1.72 -11.22
N VAL A 92 -4.84 -2.01 -11.28
CA VAL A 92 -3.97 -1.51 -12.36
C VAL A 92 -4.42 -2.06 -13.70
N TRP A 93 -4.70 -3.36 -13.79
CA TRP A 93 -5.20 -3.99 -15.01
C TRP A 93 -6.55 -3.40 -15.44
N LEU A 94 -7.48 -3.21 -14.51
CA LEU A 94 -8.78 -2.60 -14.75
C LEU A 94 -8.63 -1.16 -15.26
N LEU A 95 -7.73 -0.37 -14.67
CA LEU A 95 -7.49 1.01 -15.10
C LEU A 95 -6.97 1.07 -16.54
N ILE A 96 -6.03 0.18 -16.90
CA ILE A 96 -5.54 0.08 -18.28
C ILE A 96 -6.68 -0.34 -19.22
N ALA A 97 -7.47 -1.36 -18.86
CA ALA A 97 -8.61 -1.80 -19.67
C ALA A 97 -9.60 -0.66 -19.91
N LEU A 98 -9.99 0.08 -18.87
CA LEU A 98 -10.91 1.22 -19.00
C LEU A 98 -10.34 2.35 -19.87
N LEU A 99 -9.05 2.66 -19.74
CA LEU A 99 -8.42 3.68 -20.59
C LEU A 99 -8.39 3.26 -22.06
N THR A 100 -8.11 1.99 -22.33
CA THR A 100 -8.00 1.46 -23.70
C THR A 100 -9.37 1.41 -24.36
N GLU A 101 -10.35 0.78 -23.70
CA GLU A 101 -11.73 0.71 -24.18
C GLU A 101 -12.35 2.11 -24.28
N GLY A 102 -12.16 2.95 -23.26
CA GLY A 102 -12.67 4.32 -23.25
C GLY A 102 -12.12 5.17 -24.39
N THR A 103 -10.85 5.01 -24.75
CA THR A 103 -10.24 5.71 -25.91
C THR A 103 -10.82 5.20 -27.22
N TYR A 104 -10.97 3.88 -27.37
CA TYR A 104 -11.56 3.26 -28.56
C TYR A 104 -13.02 3.70 -28.80
N TYR A 105 -13.86 3.67 -27.75
CA TYR A 105 -15.25 4.16 -27.84
C TYR A 105 -15.31 5.66 -28.11
N GLY A 106 -14.43 6.45 -27.50
CA GLY A 106 -14.33 7.89 -27.71
C GLY A 106 -14.03 8.25 -29.17
N GLU A 107 -13.03 7.60 -29.78
CA GLU A 107 -12.72 7.76 -31.21
C GLU A 107 -13.86 7.28 -32.11
N SER A 108 -14.47 6.14 -31.79
CA SER A 108 -15.58 5.57 -32.57
C SER A 108 -16.78 6.52 -32.63
N ILE A 109 -17.14 7.13 -31.49
CA ILE A 109 -18.24 8.10 -31.41
C ILE A 109 -17.88 9.39 -32.14
N PHE A 110 -16.67 9.92 -31.91
CA PHE A 110 -16.24 11.16 -32.56
C PHE A 110 -16.19 11.05 -34.09
N ASN A 111 -15.75 9.90 -34.61
CA ASN A 111 -15.73 9.60 -36.04
C ASN A 111 -17.13 9.38 -36.64
N TYR A 112 -18.13 8.98 -35.83
CA TYR A 112 -19.51 8.81 -36.29
C TYR A 112 -20.25 10.16 -36.43
N PHE A 113 -19.85 11.16 -35.66
CA PHE A 113 -20.42 12.52 -35.69
C PHE A 113 -19.68 13.49 -36.63
N LYS A 114 -18.63 13.02 -37.31
CA LYS A 114 -17.89 13.77 -38.33
C LYS A 114 -18.25 13.30 -39.73
#